data_AF-A0AAV0AW08-F1
#
_entry.id   AF-A0AAV0AW08-F1
#
_cell.length_a   1.000
_cell.length_b   1.000
_cell.length_c   1.000
_cell.angle_alpha   90.00
_cell.angle_beta   90.00
_cell.angle_gamma   90.00
#
_symmetry.space_group_name_H-M   'P 1'
#
loop_
_entity.id
_entity.type
_entity.pdbx_description
1 polymer ?
#
loop_
_entity_poly.entity_id
_entity_poly.type
_entity_poly.pdbx_seq_one_letter_code
_entity_poly.pdbx_strand_id
1 'polypeptide(L)'
;MINLLSSQTLLLIATFINLFLSCAASPKKHPKSQTLYLSNDAVDTDNGVCPLKVGEPKGSKTLTEPIVIKEGGSHDCGNKLYKIKSESISATVFRIKGSASLSNCYFSQSGDSDTIDIDGSGSVNLTNLHFLNIGDDAVSIKGSANVNISDSTFANGKNKAIQHDGSGTVTATNSCFEKIVSVSVHVFRIIFPTS
;
A
#
# COMPACT_ATOMS: atom_id res chain seq x y z
N MET A 1 59.51 -51.49 -30.52
CA MET A 1 59.26 -51.84 -29.10
C MET A 1 59.39 -50.56 -28.27
N ILE A 2 58.28 -49.86 -28.03
CA ILE A 2 58.21 -48.77 -27.05
C ILE A 2 56.83 -48.84 -26.35
N ASN A 3 56.92 -49.27 -25.09
CA ASN A 3 56.13 -49.01 -23.89
C ASN A 3 54.65 -48.60 -23.94
N LEU A 4 53.86 -49.47 -23.29
CA LEU A 4 52.65 -49.20 -22.53
C LEU A 4 52.78 -47.91 -21.70
N LEU A 5 51.87 -46.96 -21.96
CA LEU A 5 51.53 -45.91 -21.01
C LEU A 5 50.26 -46.29 -20.24
N SER A 6 50.34 -46.08 -18.95
CA SER A 6 49.55 -46.64 -17.87
C SER A 6 48.15 -46.01 -17.72
N SER A 7 47.21 -46.89 -17.43
CA SER A 7 45.82 -46.67 -16.98
C SER A 7 45.72 -45.86 -15.67
N GLN A 8 46.00 -44.56 -15.70
CA GLN A 8 45.71 -43.63 -14.58
C GLN A 8 45.10 -42.29 -15.03
N THR A 9 44.79 -42.11 -16.32
CA THR A 9 44.15 -40.87 -16.84
C THR A 9 42.68 -41.06 -17.21
N LEU A 10 42.04 -42.11 -16.69
CA LEU A 10 40.63 -42.44 -16.98
C LEU A 10 39.75 -42.38 -15.72
N LEU A 11 40.12 -41.53 -14.76
CA LEU A 11 39.36 -41.36 -13.50
C LEU A 11 39.20 -39.88 -13.13
N LEU A 12 38.91 -39.02 -14.11
CA LEU A 12 38.59 -37.61 -13.83
C LEU A 12 37.51 -37.01 -14.74
N ILE A 13 36.72 -37.83 -15.44
CA ILE A 13 35.63 -37.35 -16.32
C ILE A 13 34.24 -37.88 -15.87
N ALA A 14 34.17 -38.74 -14.85
CA ALA A 14 32.93 -39.36 -14.38
C ALA A 14 32.39 -38.77 -13.06
N THR A 15 32.57 -37.47 -12.80
CA THR A 15 32.00 -36.79 -11.62
C THR A 15 31.47 -35.39 -11.90
N PHE A 16 31.10 -35.10 -13.15
CA PHE A 16 30.45 -33.83 -13.51
C PHE A 16 29.14 -33.98 -14.29
N ILE A 17 28.66 -35.21 -14.49
CA ILE A 17 27.41 -35.49 -15.21
C ILE A 17 26.49 -36.28 -14.28
N ASN A 18 26.01 -35.66 -13.19
CA ASN A 18 24.78 -36.07 -12.49
C ASN A 18 24.38 -35.06 -11.40
N LEU A 19 24.31 -33.78 -11.77
CA LEU A 19 23.58 -32.77 -10.98
C LEU A 19 22.79 -31.85 -11.92
N PHE A 20 22.07 -32.44 -12.88
CA PHE A 20 21.10 -31.74 -13.73
C PHE A 20 19.68 -32.29 -13.56
N LEU A 21 19.35 -32.77 -12.36
CA LEU A 21 17.98 -33.15 -11.99
C LEU A 21 17.64 -32.54 -10.63
N SER A 22 17.28 -31.26 -10.62
CA SER A 22 16.42 -30.59 -9.62
C SER A 22 16.66 -29.08 -9.66
N CYS A 23 16.08 -28.41 -10.65
CA CYS A 23 15.53 -27.07 -10.49
C CYS A 23 14.70 -26.77 -11.73
N ALA A 24 13.53 -27.39 -11.82
CA ALA A 24 12.41 -26.66 -12.38
C ALA A 24 12.17 -25.49 -11.41
N ALA A 25 12.93 -24.41 -11.61
CA ALA A 25 12.72 -23.17 -10.91
C ALA A 25 11.26 -22.80 -11.15
N SER A 26 10.47 -22.90 -10.08
CA SER A 26 9.13 -22.32 -10.04
C SER A 26 9.28 -20.91 -10.63
N PRO A 27 8.49 -20.53 -11.65
CA PRO A 27 8.64 -19.23 -12.29
C PRO A 27 8.56 -18.20 -11.17
N LYS A 28 9.70 -17.54 -10.88
CA LYS A 28 9.74 -16.45 -9.92
C LYS A 28 8.73 -15.45 -10.45
N LYS A 29 7.56 -15.40 -9.79
CA LYS A 29 6.48 -14.48 -10.12
C LYS A 29 7.14 -13.12 -10.13
N HIS A 30 7.30 -12.53 -11.32
CA HIS A 30 7.93 -11.22 -11.46
C HIS A 30 7.23 -10.29 -10.46
N PRO A 31 7.97 -9.55 -9.63
CA PRO A 31 7.33 -8.58 -8.74
C PRO A 31 6.48 -7.68 -9.61
N LYS A 32 5.17 -7.65 -9.34
CA LYS A 32 4.24 -6.74 -10.01
C LYS A 32 4.85 -5.35 -9.85
N SER A 33 5.15 -4.68 -10.96
CA SER A 33 5.67 -3.31 -10.92
C SER A 33 4.59 -2.43 -10.29
N GLN A 34 4.84 -1.97 -9.07
CA GLN A 34 4.02 -0.98 -8.40
C GLN A 34 4.67 0.39 -8.62
N THR A 35 3.87 1.43 -8.76
CA THR A 35 4.40 2.79 -8.89
C THR A 35 3.57 3.75 -8.07
N LEU A 36 4.24 4.46 -7.17
CA LEU A 36 3.69 5.56 -6.39
C LEU A 36 4.17 6.86 -7.01
N TYR A 37 3.22 7.69 -7.41
CA TYR A 37 3.47 9.05 -7.87
C TYR A 37 3.12 10.01 -6.74
N LEU A 38 4.13 10.65 -6.19
CA LEU A 38 3.96 11.81 -5.31
C LEU A 38 4.10 13.05 -6.19
N SER A 39 3.03 13.84 -6.27
CA SER A 39 3.12 15.16 -6.93
C SER A 39 4.05 16.09 -6.14
N ASN A 40 4.52 17.17 -6.75
CA ASN A 40 5.30 18.20 -6.04
C ASN A 40 4.54 18.83 -4.86
N ASP A 41 3.22 18.66 -4.79
CA ASP A 41 2.36 19.17 -3.72
C ASP A 41 2.14 18.12 -2.61
N ALA A 42 2.65 16.90 -2.76
CA ALA A 42 2.65 15.91 -1.69
C ALA A 42 3.86 16.18 -0.79
N VAL A 43 3.60 16.64 0.44
CA VAL A 43 4.65 17.06 1.37
C VAL A 43 4.86 15.98 2.43
N ASP A 44 6.06 15.41 2.45
CA ASP A 44 6.55 14.62 3.57
C ASP A 44 7.20 15.56 4.58
N THR A 45 6.59 15.70 5.74
CA THR A 45 7.01 16.69 6.74
C THR A 45 7.48 16.02 8.02
N ASP A 46 8.76 15.66 8.06
CA ASP A 46 9.42 15.33 9.32
C ASP A 46 9.56 16.56 10.24
N ASN A 47 9.58 17.79 9.67
CA ASN A 47 9.70 19.05 10.42
C ASN A 47 8.89 20.24 9.84
N GLY A 48 8.04 20.00 8.84
CA GLY A 48 7.22 21.03 8.19
C GLY A 48 5.78 21.00 8.69
N VAL A 49 5.14 22.17 8.83
CA VAL A 49 3.71 22.22 9.12
C VAL A 49 2.97 21.79 7.86
N CYS A 50 2.13 20.76 7.94
CA CYS A 50 1.23 20.41 6.84
C CYS A 50 0.43 21.66 6.41
N PRO A 51 0.53 22.12 5.15
CA PRO A 51 -0.14 23.33 4.71
C PRO A 51 -1.67 23.17 4.61
N LEU A 52 -2.17 21.93 4.61
CA LEU A 52 -3.60 21.67 4.64
C LEU A 52 -4.16 22.03 6.01
N LYS A 53 -5.13 22.95 6.01
CA LYS A 53 -5.92 23.26 7.20
C LYS A 53 -6.89 22.10 7.47
N VAL A 54 -6.48 21.17 8.32
CA VAL A 54 -7.36 20.11 8.82
C VAL A 54 -8.31 20.74 9.85
N GLY A 55 -9.61 20.72 9.56
CA GLY A 55 -10.64 21.15 10.50
C GLY A 55 -10.88 20.13 11.60
N GLU A 56 -11.77 20.45 12.54
CA GLU A 56 -12.26 19.45 13.50
C GLU A 56 -13.37 18.58 12.88
N PRO A 57 -13.46 17.29 13.25
CA PRO A 57 -14.57 16.44 12.82
C PRO A 57 -15.92 17.00 13.30
N LYS A 58 -16.94 17.00 12.44
CA LYS A 58 -18.33 17.44 12.71
C LYS A 58 -19.16 16.42 13.51
N GLY A 59 -18.51 15.62 14.33
CA GLY A 59 -19.09 14.48 15.08
C GLY A 59 -18.44 13.15 14.73
N SER A 60 -18.94 12.07 15.32
CA SER A 60 -18.37 10.72 15.17
C SER A 60 -19.42 9.67 14.83
N LYS A 61 -19.00 8.62 14.11
CA LYS A 61 -19.78 7.41 13.83
C LYS A 61 -18.96 6.17 14.15
N THR A 62 -19.43 5.38 15.12
CA THR A 62 -18.87 4.08 15.45
C THR A 62 -19.61 2.99 14.67
N LEU A 63 -18.87 2.17 13.94
CA LEU A 63 -19.37 1.07 13.14
C LEU A 63 -19.17 -0.26 13.88
N THR A 64 -20.07 -1.21 13.67
CA THR A 64 -19.86 -2.62 14.09
C THR A 64 -19.35 -3.48 12.94
N GLU A 65 -19.49 -3.02 11.70
CA GLU A 65 -19.04 -3.68 10.49
C GLU A 65 -18.51 -2.65 9.48
N PRO A 66 -17.59 -3.04 8.57
CA PRO A 66 -17.08 -2.15 7.55
C PRO A 66 -18.19 -1.64 6.62
N ILE A 67 -18.10 -0.38 6.20
CA ILE A 67 -18.94 0.13 5.11
C ILE A 67 -18.37 -0.37 3.79
N VAL A 68 -19.19 -1.07 3.00
CA VAL A 68 -18.80 -1.57 1.69
C VAL A 68 -19.25 -0.60 0.60
N ILE A 69 -18.30 -0.04 -0.14
CA ILE A 69 -18.57 0.80 -1.32
C ILE A 69 -18.41 -0.09 -2.55
N LYS A 70 -19.52 -0.34 -3.24
CA LYS A 70 -19.56 -1.13 -4.47
C LYS A 70 -19.03 -0.33 -5.64
N GLU A 71 -18.76 -1.01 -6.74
CA GLU A 71 -18.38 -0.39 -8.01
C GLU A 71 -19.43 0.65 -8.47
N GLY A 72 -18.95 1.79 -8.96
CA GLY A 72 -19.73 2.99 -9.29
C GLY A 72 -20.20 3.79 -8.06
N GLY A 73 -19.94 3.31 -6.85
CA GLY A 73 -20.41 3.93 -5.62
C GLY A 73 -19.60 5.15 -5.18
N SER A 74 -20.25 6.03 -4.42
CA SER A 74 -19.61 7.13 -3.72
C SER A 74 -20.10 7.20 -2.28
N HIS A 75 -19.21 7.50 -1.35
CA HIS A 75 -19.55 7.74 0.05
C HIS A 75 -18.94 9.05 0.53
N ASP A 76 -19.78 9.95 1.02
CA ASP A 76 -19.38 11.17 1.71
C ASP A 76 -19.60 10.98 3.22
N CYS A 77 -18.53 11.13 3.99
CA CYS A 77 -18.54 11.03 5.43
C CYS A 77 -19.07 12.29 6.13
N GLY A 78 -19.27 13.40 5.42
CA GLY A 78 -19.79 14.65 5.94
C GLY A 78 -18.88 15.29 6.98
N ASN A 79 -17.56 15.13 6.83
CA ASN A 79 -16.54 15.54 7.80
C ASN A 79 -16.69 14.89 9.19
N LYS A 80 -17.23 13.68 9.28
CA LYS A 80 -17.34 12.93 10.54
C LYS A 80 -16.14 12.03 10.76
N LEU A 81 -15.87 11.77 12.04
CA LEU A 81 -14.90 10.79 12.51
C LEU A 81 -15.51 9.39 12.46
N TYR A 82 -14.94 8.51 11.64
CA TYR A 82 -15.36 7.11 11.55
C TYR A 82 -14.42 6.23 12.35
N LYS A 83 -15.00 5.28 13.08
CA LYS A 83 -14.30 4.27 13.88
C LYS A 83 -15.01 2.95 13.74
N ILE A 84 -14.28 1.85 13.76
CA ILE A 84 -14.90 0.52 13.90
C ILE A 84 -14.70 -0.02 15.31
N LYS A 85 -15.77 -0.53 15.91
CA LYS A 85 -15.75 -1.23 17.19
C LYS A 85 -15.27 -2.66 16.92
N SER A 86 -13.96 -2.83 16.76
CA SER A 86 -13.35 -4.16 16.61
C SER A 86 -12.53 -4.52 17.83
N GLU A 87 -12.58 -5.80 18.22
CA GLU A 87 -11.60 -6.40 19.13
C GLU A 87 -10.50 -7.17 18.37
N SER A 88 -10.52 -7.11 17.03
CA SER A 88 -9.50 -7.71 16.17
C SER A 88 -8.39 -6.71 15.82
N ILE A 89 -7.20 -7.26 15.61
CA ILE A 89 -5.98 -6.59 15.14
C ILE A 89 -6.07 -6.02 13.70
N SER A 90 -7.18 -6.20 12.98
CA SER A 90 -7.40 -5.64 11.63
C SER A 90 -8.80 -5.05 11.51
N ALA A 91 -8.89 -3.76 11.80
CA ALA A 91 -10.14 -3.02 11.86
C ALA A 91 -10.34 -2.19 10.58
N THR A 92 -11.00 -2.82 9.59
CA THR A 92 -11.36 -2.17 8.34
C THR A 92 -12.61 -1.28 8.53
N VAL A 93 -12.50 0.02 8.29
CA VAL A 93 -13.66 0.93 8.35
C VAL A 93 -14.43 0.94 7.03
N PHE A 94 -13.70 0.94 5.92
CA PHE A 94 -14.26 0.96 4.56
C PHE A 94 -13.66 -0.15 3.72
N ARG A 95 -14.50 -0.84 2.93
CA ARG A 95 -14.06 -1.80 1.91
C ARG A 95 -14.56 -1.36 0.53
N ILE A 96 -13.64 -1.14 -0.40
CA ILE A 96 -13.92 -0.63 -1.74
C ILE A 96 -13.69 -1.75 -2.77
N LYS A 97 -14.77 -2.15 -3.45
CA LYS A 97 -14.84 -3.36 -4.29
C LYS A 97 -14.64 -3.12 -5.80
N GLY A 98 -14.41 -1.89 -6.23
CA GLY A 98 -14.23 -1.53 -7.65
C GLY A 98 -14.01 -0.03 -7.81
N SER A 99 -14.29 0.50 -9.01
CA SER A 99 -14.22 1.94 -9.25
C SER A 99 -15.18 2.69 -8.32
N ALA A 100 -14.70 3.56 -7.44
CA ALA A 100 -15.53 4.19 -6.41
C ALA A 100 -14.87 5.46 -5.86
N SER A 101 -15.63 6.22 -5.06
CA SER A 101 -15.11 7.41 -4.38
C SER A 101 -15.45 7.43 -2.89
N LEU A 102 -14.52 7.94 -2.08
CA LEU A 102 -14.70 8.19 -0.66
C LEU A 102 -14.20 9.59 -0.33
N SER A 103 -14.99 10.37 0.43
CA SER A 103 -14.64 11.76 0.72
C SER A 103 -15.03 12.27 2.10
N ASN A 104 -14.33 13.32 2.54
CA ASN A 104 -14.60 14.10 3.75
C ASN A 104 -14.66 13.27 5.02
N CYS A 105 -13.75 12.30 5.17
CA CYS A 105 -13.75 11.39 6.30
C CYS A 105 -12.60 11.73 7.25
N TYR A 106 -12.90 11.69 8.54
CA TYR A 106 -11.88 11.67 9.58
C TYR A 106 -11.72 10.27 10.12
N PHE A 107 -10.49 9.91 10.44
CA PHE A 107 -10.09 8.66 11.06
C PHE A 107 -9.16 9.00 12.21
N SER A 108 -9.39 8.40 13.36
CA SER A 108 -8.58 8.68 14.54
C SER A 108 -8.59 7.45 15.40
N GLN A 109 -7.40 6.91 15.58
CA GLN A 109 -7.16 5.77 16.44
C GLN A 109 -7.83 5.95 17.82
N SER A 110 -8.63 4.97 18.19
CA SER A 110 -8.80 4.55 19.59
C SER A 110 -8.76 3.02 19.62
N GLY A 111 -7.64 2.41 19.21
CA GLY A 111 -7.49 0.95 19.06
C GLY A 111 -6.52 0.51 17.94
N ASP A 112 -6.53 -0.77 17.55
CA ASP A 112 -5.45 -1.39 16.76
C ASP A 112 -5.43 -1.14 15.23
N SER A 113 -6.43 -0.49 14.62
CA SER A 113 -6.35 0.07 13.25
C SER A 113 -7.68 0.72 12.84
N ASP A 114 -7.67 1.75 12.01
CA ASP A 114 -8.86 2.23 11.29
C ASP A 114 -8.44 2.33 9.81
N THR A 115 -8.56 1.22 9.08
CA THR A 115 -7.97 1.07 7.73
C THR A 115 -9.04 1.13 6.64
N ILE A 116 -8.70 1.68 5.47
CA ILE A 116 -9.45 1.54 4.23
C ILE A 116 -8.88 0.37 3.43
N ASP A 117 -9.68 -0.67 3.19
CA ASP A 117 -9.33 -1.79 2.31
C ASP A 117 -9.83 -1.53 0.87
N ILE A 118 -8.93 -1.63 -0.09
CA ILE A 118 -9.21 -1.57 -1.53
C ILE A 118 -8.85 -2.92 -2.14
N ASP A 119 -9.87 -3.72 -2.45
CA ASP A 119 -9.72 -5.08 -3.00
C ASP A 119 -10.32 -5.23 -4.41
N GLY A 120 -10.81 -4.14 -4.99
CA GLY A 120 -11.32 -4.06 -6.36
C GLY A 120 -10.30 -3.72 -7.44
N SER A 121 -10.81 -3.58 -8.67
CA SER A 121 -10.10 -3.04 -9.83
C SER A 121 -10.70 -1.68 -10.25
N GLY A 122 -10.08 -1.00 -11.22
CA GLY A 122 -10.59 0.26 -11.74
C GLY A 122 -10.00 1.50 -11.06
N SER A 123 -10.74 2.60 -10.98
CA SER A 123 -10.25 3.87 -10.41
C SER A 123 -10.93 4.18 -9.08
N VAL A 124 -10.12 4.34 -8.03
CA VAL A 124 -10.59 4.70 -6.69
C VAL A 124 -10.12 6.10 -6.36
N ASN A 125 -11.05 6.99 -6.02
CA ASN A 125 -10.74 8.36 -5.62
C ASN A 125 -10.96 8.53 -4.11
N LEU A 126 -9.91 8.93 -3.41
CA LEU A 126 -9.89 9.22 -1.98
C LEU A 126 -9.60 10.72 -1.83
N THR A 127 -10.57 11.49 -1.37
CA THR A 127 -10.47 12.96 -1.36
C THR A 127 -10.79 13.52 0.02
N ASN A 128 -9.97 14.44 0.52
CA ASN A 128 -10.21 15.11 1.80
C ASN A 128 -10.37 14.09 2.95
N LEU A 129 -9.42 13.15 3.04
CA LEU A 129 -9.37 12.15 4.10
C LEU A 129 -8.32 12.53 5.15
N HIS A 130 -8.70 12.49 6.41
CA HIS A 130 -7.84 12.93 7.51
C HIS A 130 -7.62 11.80 8.52
N PHE A 131 -6.47 11.16 8.43
CA PHE A 131 -6.00 10.18 9.39
C PHE A 131 -5.17 10.89 10.46
N LEU A 132 -5.82 11.19 11.59
CA LEU A 132 -5.21 11.94 12.70
C LEU A 132 -4.18 11.11 13.46
N ASN A 133 -4.36 9.78 13.48
CA ASN A 133 -3.43 8.84 14.08
C ASN A 133 -3.57 7.47 13.38
N ILE A 134 -2.51 7.00 12.75
CA ILE A 134 -2.49 5.77 11.93
C ILE A 134 -1.99 4.58 12.77
N GLY A 135 -2.71 3.47 12.68
CA GLY A 135 -2.33 2.18 13.27
C GLY A 135 -1.26 1.45 12.45
N ASP A 136 -1.59 0.27 11.93
CA ASP A 136 -0.67 -0.49 11.04
C ASP A 136 -0.60 0.13 9.64
N ASP A 137 -1.75 0.35 9.02
CA ASP A 137 -1.87 1.11 7.78
C ASP A 137 -3.17 1.90 7.66
N ALA A 138 -3.13 3.03 6.96
CA ALA A 138 -4.31 3.88 6.72
C ALA A 138 -5.10 3.39 5.50
N VAL A 139 -4.37 3.00 4.43
CA VAL A 139 -4.94 2.50 3.19
C VAL A 139 -4.21 1.23 2.76
N SER A 140 -4.96 0.14 2.62
CA SER A 140 -4.49 -1.17 2.14
C SER A 140 -5.01 -1.46 0.75
N ILE A 141 -4.13 -1.60 -0.23
CA ILE A 141 -4.49 -1.86 -1.64
C ILE A 141 -4.05 -3.26 -2.00
N LYS A 142 -5.01 -4.18 -2.04
CA LYS A 142 -4.82 -5.61 -2.35
C LYS A 142 -5.23 -5.95 -3.77
N GLY A 143 -6.13 -5.16 -4.35
CA GLY A 143 -6.69 -5.36 -5.69
C GLY A 143 -5.80 -4.86 -6.82
N SER A 144 -6.41 -4.44 -7.93
CA SER A 144 -5.70 -3.90 -9.09
C SER A 144 -6.13 -2.47 -9.44
N ALA A 145 -6.56 -1.71 -8.44
CA ALA A 145 -7.08 -0.38 -8.62
C ALA A 145 -5.96 0.66 -8.80
N ASN A 146 -6.24 1.68 -9.62
CA ASN A 146 -5.51 2.94 -9.61
C ASN A 146 -6.14 3.84 -8.55
N VAL A 147 -5.39 4.16 -7.50
CA VAL A 147 -5.85 4.92 -6.35
C VAL A 147 -5.34 6.35 -6.44
N ASN A 148 -6.26 7.30 -6.53
CA ASN A 148 -5.96 8.73 -6.53
C ASN A 148 -6.32 9.29 -5.16
N ILE A 149 -5.33 9.83 -4.46
CA ILE A 149 -5.45 10.45 -3.14
C ILE A 149 -5.26 11.95 -3.32
N SER A 150 -6.19 12.74 -2.80
CA SER A 150 -6.18 14.20 -2.91
C SER A 150 -6.60 14.87 -1.62
N ASP A 151 -6.03 16.05 -1.34
CA ASP A 151 -6.41 16.92 -0.21
C ASP A 151 -6.41 16.21 1.14
N SER A 152 -5.57 15.18 1.30
CA SER A 152 -5.64 14.24 2.43
C SER A 152 -4.45 14.40 3.36
N THR A 153 -4.65 14.08 4.65
CA THR A 153 -3.60 14.15 5.67
C THR A 153 -3.44 12.83 6.38
N PHE A 154 -2.19 12.37 6.47
CA PHE A 154 -1.78 11.14 7.12
C PHE A 154 -0.82 11.48 8.25
N ALA A 155 -1.20 11.25 9.50
CA ALA A 155 -0.42 11.67 10.67
C ALA A 155 -0.15 10.52 11.65
N ASN A 156 1.00 10.62 12.34
CA ASN A 156 1.38 9.82 13.52
C ASN A 156 1.39 8.30 13.28
N GLY A 157 1.75 7.85 12.08
CA GLY A 157 1.79 6.44 11.71
C GLY A 157 3.06 5.75 12.18
N LYS A 158 2.91 4.71 13.00
CA LYS A 158 4.04 3.90 13.50
C LYS A 158 4.65 2.97 12.44
N ASN A 159 3.91 2.67 11.38
CA ASN A 159 4.35 1.77 10.32
C ASN A 159 4.13 2.42 8.95
N LYS A 160 3.02 2.11 8.26
CA LYS A 160 2.80 2.54 6.88
C LYS A 160 1.60 3.48 6.78
N ALA A 161 1.69 4.56 6.01
CA ALA A 161 0.47 5.28 5.63
C ALA A 161 -0.33 4.51 4.58
N ILE A 162 0.37 4.00 3.55
CA ILE A 162 -0.24 3.28 2.43
C ILE A 162 0.51 1.95 2.27
N GLN A 163 -0.24 0.85 2.30
CA GLN A 163 0.23 -0.49 1.97
C GLN A 163 -0.30 -0.86 0.59
N HIS A 164 0.60 -1.15 -0.36
CA HIS A 164 0.23 -1.55 -1.71
C HIS A 164 0.77 -2.96 -2.00
N ASP A 165 -0.09 -3.96 -1.93
CA ASP A 165 0.22 -5.36 -2.28
C ASP A 165 -0.34 -5.77 -3.64
N GLY A 166 -1.22 -4.91 -4.17
CA GLY A 166 -1.91 -5.07 -5.43
C GLY A 166 -1.08 -4.84 -6.69
N SER A 167 -1.79 -4.77 -7.83
CA SER A 167 -1.23 -4.33 -9.11
C SER A 167 -1.98 -3.09 -9.58
N GLY A 168 -1.43 -1.91 -9.35
CA GLY A 168 -2.03 -0.66 -9.79
C GLY A 168 -1.07 0.49 -9.60
N THR A 169 -1.62 1.70 -9.63
CA THR A 169 -0.87 2.93 -9.31
C THR A 169 -1.48 3.59 -8.10
N VAL A 170 -0.65 4.27 -7.33
CA VAL A 170 -1.10 5.19 -6.29
C VAL A 170 -0.59 6.56 -6.66
N THR A 171 -1.48 7.55 -6.67
CA THR A 171 -1.14 8.94 -6.93
C THR A 171 -1.60 9.76 -5.74
N ALA A 172 -0.70 10.51 -5.12
CA ALA A 172 -1.05 11.46 -4.06
C ALA A 172 -0.79 12.90 -4.52
N THR A 173 -1.84 13.71 -4.50
CA THR A 173 -1.80 15.12 -4.90
C THR A 173 -2.27 15.99 -3.75
N ASN A 174 -1.58 17.12 -3.49
CA ASN A 174 -1.93 18.05 -2.41
C ASN A 174 -2.25 17.29 -1.10
N SER A 175 -1.32 16.45 -0.63
CA SER A 175 -1.55 15.57 0.51
C SER A 175 -0.35 15.61 1.45
N CYS A 176 -0.59 15.57 2.75
CA CYS A 176 0.46 15.62 3.75
C CYS A 176 0.69 14.26 4.39
N PHE A 177 1.96 13.93 4.60
CA PHE A 177 2.41 12.81 5.42
C PHE A 177 3.27 13.37 6.55
N GLU A 178 2.76 13.32 7.80
CA GLU A 178 3.42 13.88 8.98
C GLU A 178 3.76 12.77 9.98
N LYS A 179 5.02 12.68 10.40
CA LYS A 179 5.49 11.70 11.41
C LYS A 179 5.08 10.27 11.03
N ILE A 180 5.34 9.89 9.78
CA ILE A 180 5.10 8.55 9.26
C ILE A 180 6.44 7.82 9.16
N VAL A 181 6.55 6.66 9.79
CA VAL A 181 7.80 5.88 9.77
C VAL A 181 8.15 5.36 8.36
N SER A 182 7.15 5.04 7.54
CA SER A 182 7.38 4.55 6.17
C SER A 182 6.17 4.78 5.25
N VAL A 183 6.45 5.02 3.97
CA VAL A 183 5.51 4.77 2.87
C VAL A 183 6.03 3.55 2.10
N SER A 184 5.56 2.36 2.46
CA SER A 184 6.08 1.10 1.89
C SER A 184 5.28 0.73 0.64
N VAL A 185 5.85 1.05 -0.52
CA VAL A 185 5.42 0.50 -1.80
C VAL A 185 6.50 -0.47 -2.25
N HIS A 186 6.12 -1.74 -2.47
CA HIS A 186 7.05 -2.72 -3.03
C HIS A 186 7.31 -2.32 -4.49
N VAL A 187 8.40 -1.59 -4.72
CA VAL A 187 8.91 -0.95 -5.96
C VAL A 187 8.78 0.59 -5.92
N PHE A 188 9.91 1.25 -5.64
CA PHE A 188 10.05 2.70 -5.64
C PHE A 188 10.37 3.22 -7.05
N ARG A 189 9.53 4.14 -7.54
CA ARG A 189 9.98 5.24 -8.40
C ARG A 189 9.15 6.46 -8.06
N ILE A 190 9.64 7.28 -7.12
CA ILE A 190 9.09 8.62 -6.89
C ILE A 190 9.52 9.46 -8.11
N ILE A 191 8.59 9.75 -9.01
CA ILE A 191 8.80 10.72 -10.08
C ILE A 191 8.21 12.04 -9.60
N PHE A 192 9.07 12.93 -9.10
CA PHE A 192 8.71 14.34 -8.98
C PHE A 192 8.50 14.86 -10.41
N PRO A 193 7.33 15.43 -10.76
CA PRO A 193 7.17 16.08 -12.04
C PRO A 193 8.24 17.18 -12.15
N THR A 194 9.14 17.03 -13.12
CA THR A 194 10.08 18.09 -13.50
C THR A 194 9.26 19.26 -14.04
N SER A 195 9.36 20.40 -13.37
CA SER A 195 8.81 21.67 -13.87
C SER A 195 9.50 22.11 -15.15
#